data_AF-A0AAW1IEX6-F1
#
_entry.id   AF-A0AAW1IEX6-F1
#
_cell.length_a   1.000
_cell.length_b   1.000
_cell.length_c   1.000
_cell.angle_alpha   90.00
_cell.angle_beta   90.00
_cell.angle_gamma   90.00
#
_symmetry.space_group_name_H-M   'P 1'
#
loop_
_entity.id
_entity.type
_entity.pdbx_description
1 polymer ?
#
loop_
_entity_poly.entity_id
_entity_poly.type
_entity_poly.pdbx_seq_one_letter_code
_entity_poly.pdbx_strand_id
1 'polypeptide(L)'
;MGALLFDFSIYVFPVEEINFQFSDISSAIYKSLWYERSSEDRKLLLFVMIKAQSQEYVSAGGIIEININTFASIIRKVFSLYAILRNVLSK
;
A
#
# COMPACT_ATOMS: atom_id res chain seq x y z
N MET A 1 -17.63 -15.69 -3.31
CA MET A 1 -16.55 -14.93 -3.98
C MET A 1 -16.58 -13.45 -3.61
N GLY A 2 -17.74 -12.78 -3.65
CA GLY A 2 -17.87 -11.38 -3.22
C GLY A 2 -17.46 -11.11 -1.76
N ALA A 3 -17.80 -12.01 -0.82
CA ALA A 3 -17.40 -11.90 0.58
C ALA A 3 -15.87 -11.84 0.78
N LEU A 4 -15.11 -12.73 0.12
CA LEU A 4 -13.65 -12.75 0.25
C LEU A 4 -12.97 -11.49 -0.33
N LEU A 5 -13.54 -10.93 -1.41
CA LEU A 5 -13.04 -9.67 -1.96
C LEU A 5 -13.34 -8.50 -1.02
N PHE A 6 -14.50 -8.51 -0.38
CA PHE A 6 -14.88 -7.53 0.62
C PHE A 6 -13.96 -7.59 1.85
N ASP A 7 -13.71 -8.79 2.37
CA ASP A 7 -12.78 -9.00 3.50
C ASP A 7 -11.39 -8.45 3.16
N PHE A 8 -10.85 -8.76 1.97
CA PHE A 8 -9.55 -8.23 1.55
C PHE A 8 -9.57 -6.71 1.36
N SER A 9 -10.68 -6.14 0.86
CA SER A 9 -10.84 -4.69 0.68
C SER A 9 -10.79 -3.94 2.02
N ILE A 10 -11.41 -4.51 3.06
CA ILE A 10 -11.37 -3.94 4.43
C ILE A 10 -9.94 -3.83 4.95
N TYR A 11 -9.06 -4.77 4.60
CA TYR A 11 -7.66 -4.71 5.02
C TYR A 11 -6.80 -3.79 4.15
N VAL A 12 -6.99 -3.79 2.83
CA VAL A 12 -6.15 -3.00 1.91
C VAL A 12 -6.42 -1.50 2.01
N PHE A 13 -7.68 -1.09 2.14
CA PHE A 13 -8.05 0.31 2.13
C PHE A 13 -7.35 1.16 3.22
N PRO A 14 -7.39 0.78 4.52
CA PRO A 14 -6.71 1.55 5.56
C PRO A 14 -5.19 1.50 5.43
N VAL A 15 -4.62 0.39 4.94
CA VAL A 15 -3.17 0.25 4.72
C VAL A 15 -2.70 1.23 3.64
N GLU A 16 -3.46 1.36 2.55
CA GLU A 16 -3.15 2.30 1.48
C GLU A 16 -3.26 3.76 1.95
N GLU A 17 -4.32 4.09 2.70
CA GLU A 17 -4.51 5.44 3.26
C GLU A 17 -3.36 5.81 4.21
N ILE A 18 -2.97 4.91 5.11
CA ILE A 18 -1.84 5.14 6.02
C ILE A 18 -0.55 5.42 5.23
N ASN A 19 -0.27 4.62 4.20
CA ASN A 19 0.91 4.81 3.34
C ASN A 19 0.87 6.17 2.63
N PHE A 20 -0.31 6.58 2.15
CA PHE A 20 -0.49 7.89 1.53
C PHE A 20 -0.20 9.03 2.53
N GLN A 21 -0.74 8.95 3.75
CA GLN A 21 -0.50 9.94 4.80
C GLN A 21 0.98 10.02 5.21
N PHE A 22 1.68 8.88 5.33
CA PHE A 22 3.13 8.88 5.59
C PHE A 22 3.92 9.58 4.47
N SER A 23 3.58 9.29 3.21
CA SER A 23 4.20 9.96 2.06
C SER A 23 3.99 11.48 2.11
N ASP A 24 2.77 11.91 2.43
CA ASP A 24 2.43 13.33 2.53
C ASP A 24 3.17 14.02 3.69
N ILE A 25 3.24 13.38 4.87
CA ILE A 25 4.05 13.86 6.00
C ILE A 25 5.51 14.04 5.59
N SER A 26 6.10 13.06 4.90
CA SER A 26 7.48 13.16 4.43
C SER A 26 7.67 14.34 3.45
N SER A 27 6.71 14.53 2.53
CA SER A 27 6.70 15.66 1.60
C SER A 27 6.58 17.01 2.33
N ALA A 28 5.73 17.09 3.34
CA ALA A 28 5.53 18.29 4.15
C ALA A 28 6.79 18.65 4.95
N ILE A 29 7.45 17.67 5.58
CA ILE A 29 8.71 17.88 6.28
C ILE A 29 9.79 18.35 5.30
N TYR A 30 9.90 17.72 4.12
CA TYR A 30 10.89 18.10 3.11
C TYR A 30 10.71 19.55 2.64
N LYS A 31 9.46 20.01 2.47
CA LYS A 31 9.12 21.40 2.09
C LYS A 31 9.27 22.40 3.23
N SER A 32 9.46 21.94 4.47
CA SER A 32 9.70 22.81 5.61
C SER A 32 11.15 23.29 5.67
N LEU A 33 11.43 24.30 6.50
CA LEU A 33 12.79 24.77 6.79
C LEU A 33 13.54 23.81 7.76
N TRP A 34 13.45 22.51 7.53
CA TRP A 34 14.01 21.46 8.41
C TRP A 34 15.53 21.58 8.57
N TYR A 35 16.21 22.13 7.56
CA TYR A 35 17.65 22.34 7.54
C TYR A 35 18.13 23.52 8.41
N GLU A 36 17.22 24.44 8.78
CA GLU A 36 17.50 25.57 9.69
C GLU A 36 17.23 25.23 11.16
N ARG A 37 16.71 24.03 11.44
CA ARG A 37 16.43 23.54 12.80
C ARG A 37 17.71 23.12 13.52
N SER A 38 17.60 22.87 14.82
CA SER A 38 18.71 22.39 15.64
C SER A 38 19.29 21.08 15.09
N SER A 39 20.55 20.78 15.43
CA SER A 39 21.20 19.54 14.97
C SER A 39 20.44 18.28 15.39
N GLU A 40 19.79 18.32 16.55
CA GLU A 40 18.97 17.22 17.09
C GLU A 40 17.66 17.08 16.30
N ASP A 41 16.92 18.18 16.14
CA ASP A 41 15.66 18.19 15.39
C ASP A 41 15.86 17.76 13.93
N ARG A 42 16.93 18.24 13.30
CA ARG A 42 17.25 17.89 11.92
C ARG A 42 17.47 16.38 11.75
N LYS A 43 18.18 15.74 12.68
CA LYS A 43 18.38 14.28 12.66
C LYS A 43 17.07 13.53 12.85
N LEU A 44 16.23 14.00 13.77
CA LEU A 44 14.92 13.42 14.01
C LEU A 44 14.00 13.54 12.78
N LEU A 45 13.91 14.74 12.19
CA LEU A 45 13.11 14.98 10.99
C LEU A 45 13.60 14.14 9.80
N LEU A 46 14.92 14.01 9.63
CA LEU A 46 15.49 13.15 8.60
C LEU A 46 15.13 11.68 8.82
N PHE A 47 15.20 11.20 10.07
CA PHE A 47 14.79 9.84 10.41
C PHE A 47 13.30 9.61 10.09
N VAL A 48 12.44 10.55 10.46
CA VAL A 48 11.00 10.50 10.15
C VAL A 48 10.77 10.51 8.64
N MET A 49 11.45 11.38 7.88
CA MET A 49 11.33 11.42 6.42
C MET A 49 11.71 10.10 5.76
N ILE A 50 12.84 9.51 6.16
CA ILE A 50 13.32 8.22 5.65
C ILE A 50 12.31 7.12 6.00
N LYS A 51 11.82 7.08 7.24
CA LYS A 51 10.88 6.06 7.67
C LYS A 51 9.52 6.18 7.00
N ALA A 52 9.03 7.38 6.81
CA ALA A 52 7.77 7.64 6.13
C ALA A 52 7.83 7.40 4.60
N GLN A 53 9.02 7.49 4.00
CA GLN A 53 9.25 7.12 2.59
C GLN A 53 9.49 5.63 2.39
N SER A 54 9.89 4.93 3.45
CA SER A 54 10.01 3.48 3.45
C SER A 54 8.61 2.87 3.45
N GLN A 55 8.09 2.56 2.27
CA GLN A 55 6.86 1.79 2.11
C GLN A 55 7.10 0.34 2.55
N GLU A 56 7.13 0.13 3.86
CA GLU A 56 7.08 -1.20 4.47
C GLU A 56 5.62 -1.67 4.36
N TYR A 57 5.20 -2.11 3.17
CA TYR A 57 3.89 -2.74 3.01
C TYR A 57 3.82 -3.94 3.96
N VAL A 58 2.72 -4.03 4.71
CA VAL A 58 2.47 -5.19 5.56
C VAL A 58 2.41 -6.41 4.66
N SER A 59 3.41 -7.29 4.77
CA SER A 59 3.46 -8.51 3.99
C SER A 59 2.69 -9.62 4.70
N ALA A 60 1.68 -10.16 4.04
CA ALA A 60 1.00 -11.37 4.49
C ALA A 60 1.96 -12.56 4.33
N GLY A 61 2.51 -13.02 5.45
CA GLY A 61 3.40 -14.18 5.52
C GLY A 61 4.75 -14.02 4.82
N GLY A 62 5.17 -12.80 4.46
CA GLY A 62 6.39 -12.53 3.71
C GLY A 62 6.29 -12.80 2.20
N ILE A 63 5.10 -13.15 1.70
CA ILE A 63 4.89 -13.61 0.31
C ILE A 63 4.04 -12.62 -0.49
N ILE A 64 3.06 -11.97 0.16
CA ILE A 64 2.08 -11.11 -0.52
C ILE A 64 2.05 -9.76 0.17
N GLU A 65 2.44 -8.72 -0.55
CA GLU A 65 2.28 -7.34 -0.08
C GLU A 65 0.80 -6.95 -0.09
N ILE A 66 0.30 -6.49 1.06
CA ILE A 66 -1.05 -5.94 1.18
C ILE A 66 -1.01 -4.51 0.63
N ASN A 67 -1.33 -4.36 -0.66
CA ASN A 67 -1.46 -3.07 -1.33
C ASN A 67 -2.57 -3.11 -2.40
N ILE A 68 -2.99 -1.94 -2.86
CA ILE A 68 -4.08 -1.79 -3.84
C ILE A 68 -3.75 -2.50 -5.19
N ASN A 69 -2.47 -2.54 -5.58
CA ASN A 69 -2.03 -3.15 -6.82
C ASN A 69 -2.18 -4.68 -6.79
N THR A 70 -1.81 -5.30 -5.67
CA THR A 70 -1.99 -6.73 -5.40
C THR A 70 -3.47 -7.08 -5.40
N PHE A 71 -4.32 -6.27 -4.75
CA PHE A 71 -5.77 -6.48 -4.76
C PHE A 71 -6.33 -6.48 -6.19
N ALA A 72 -5.99 -5.45 -6.97
CA ALA A 72 -6.43 -5.34 -8.37
C ALA A 72 -5.93 -6.53 -9.21
N SER A 73 -4.71 -7.01 -8.95
CA SER A 73 -4.14 -8.19 -9.60
C SER A 73 -4.95 -9.47 -9.30
N ILE A 74 -5.33 -9.67 -8.04
CA ILE A 74 -6.19 -10.80 -7.63
C ILE A 74 -7.53 -10.76 -8.35
N ILE A 75 -8.19 -9.60 -8.37
CA ILE A 75 -9.47 -9.41 -9.07
C ILE A 75 -9.33 -9.76 -10.57
N ARG A 76 -8.30 -9.24 -11.25
CA ARG A 76 -8.06 -9.54 -12.67
C ARG A 76 -7.89 -11.04 -12.91
N LYS A 77 -7.10 -11.72 -12.10
CA LYS A 77 -6.90 -13.18 -12.20
C LYS A 77 -8.20 -13.95 -12.00
N VAL A 78 -9.00 -13.57 -11.02
CA VAL A 78 -10.32 -14.17 -10.76
C VAL A 78 -11.23 -14.04 -11.97
N PHE A 79 -11.32 -12.85 -12.58
CA PHE A 79 -12.13 -12.64 -13.78
C PHE A 79 -11.62 -13.45 -14.98
N SER A 80 -10.30 -13.48 -15.20
CA SER A 80 -9.70 -14.28 -16.27
C SER A 80 -10.00 -15.77 -16.11
N LEU A 81 -9.86 -16.31 -14.90
CA LEU A 81 -10.19 -17.71 -14.60
C LEU A 81 -11.67 -18.00 -14.84
N TYR A 82 -12.56 -17.11 -14.38
CA TYR A 82 -13.99 -17.23 -14.64
C TYR A 82 -14.31 -17.24 -16.14
N ALA A 83 -13.71 -16.34 -16.92
CA ALA A 83 -13.90 -16.27 -18.35
C ALA A 83 -13.41 -17.53 -19.07
N ILE A 84 -12.23 -18.05 -18.72
CA ILE A 84 -11.69 -19.30 -19.26
C ILE A 84 -12.62 -20.46 -18.95
N LEU A 85 -13.02 -20.61 -17.68
CA LEU A 85 -13.89 -21.69 -17.24
C LEU A 85 -15.24 -21.65 -17.98
N ARG A 86 -15.83 -20.46 -18.12
CA ARG A 86 -17.09 -20.27 -18.87
C ARG A 86 -16.95 -20.65 -20.34
N ASN A 87 -15.85 -20.26 -20.99
CA ASN A 87 -15.59 -20.60 -22.39
C ASN A 87 -15.36 -22.09 -22.61
N VAL A 88 -14.77 -22.79 -21.64
CA VAL A 88 -14.58 -24.26 -21.70
C VAL A 88 -15.88 -25.01 -21.45
N LEU A 89 -16.71 -24.54 -20.52
CA LEU A 89 -18.02 -25.14 -20.21
C LEU A 89 -19.12 -24.84 -21.23
N SER A 90 -19.01 -23.73 -21.98
CA SER A 90 -19.99 -23.39 -23.03
C SER A 90 -19.65 -24.03 -24.39
N LYS A 91 -18.72 -24.97 -24.42
CA LYS A 91 -18.28 -25.72 -25.59
C LYS A 91 -18.65 -27.19 -25.41
#